data_AF-A0A3A9AE18-F1
#
_entry.id   AF-A0A3A9AE18-F1
#
_cell.length_a   1.000
_cell.length_b   1.000
_cell.length_c   1.000
_cell.angle_alpha   90.00
_cell.angle_beta   90.00
_cell.angle_gamma   90.00
#
_symmetry.space_group_name_H-M   'P 1'
#
loop_
_entity.id
_entity.type
_entity.pdbx_description
1 polymer ?
#
loop_
_entity_poly.entity_id
_entity_poly.type
_entity_poly.pdbx_seq_one_letter_code
_entity_poly.pdbx_strand_id
1 'polypeptide(L)'
;MALLINDLRKLCTDDTIIMTAHVIKRCKERNIDSDSIIKVIMQGEIIKQYEDDKPFPSCLLLGMSINDKYLHVVVASDNINLHIITAYYPSIDEWEPDFKTRKGR
;
A
#
# COMPACT_ATOMS: atom_id res chain seq x y z
N MET A 1 -12.83 -11.50 -3.09
CA MET A 1 -13.46 -10.86 -1.91
C MET A 1 -12.60 -9.66 -1.55
N ALA A 2 -13.24 -8.50 -1.41
CA ALA A 2 -12.59 -7.26 -1.01
C ALA A 2 -11.92 -7.38 0.35
N LEU A 3 -10.73 -6.78 0.48
CA LEU A 3 -10.02 -6.69 1.75
C LEU A 3 -10.65 -5.61 2.63
N LEU A 4 -10.80 -5.90 3.93
CA LEU A 4 -11.28 -4.94 4.91
C LEU A 4 -10.10 -4.23 5.58
N ILE A 5 -10.13 -2.89 5.59
CA ILE A 5 -9.04 -2.09 6.17
C ILE A 5 -8.77 -2.42 7.64
N ASN A 6 -9.81 -2.75 8.41
CA ASN A 6 -9.66 -3.11 9.82
C ASN A 6 -8.90 -4.43 10.01
N ASP A 7 -9.00 -5.37 9.08
CA ASP A 7 -8.25 -6.62 9.15
C ASP A 7 -6.81 -6.41 8.75
N LEU A 8 -6.55 -5.55 7.75
CA LEU A 8 -5.18 -5.12 7.42
C LEU A 8 -4.50 -4.46 8.62
N ARG A 9 -5.20 -3.56 9.33
CA ARG A 9 -4.66 -2.89 10.52
C ARG A 9 -4.33 -3.86 11.66
N LYS A 10 -5.15 -4.91 11.87
CA LYS A 10 -4.87 -5.95 12.87
C LYS A 10 -3.64 -6.78 12.51
N LEU A 11 -3.44 -7.05 11.22
CA LEU A 11 -2.30 -7.77 10.67
C LEU A 11 -1.08 -6.88 10.38
N CYS A 12 -1.10 -5.60 10.76
CA CYS A 12 0.01 -4.69 10.49
C CYS A 12 0.98 -4.68 11.67
N THR A 13 1.63 -5.81 11.92
CA THR A 13 2.70 -5.95 12.93
C THR A 13 4.02 -6.35 12.26
N ASP A 14 5.15 -6.09 12.92
CA ASP A 14 6.47 -6.38 12.36
C ASP A 14 6.64 -7.86 11.95
N ASP A 15 6.00 -8.79 12.67
CA ASP A 15 6.09 -10.24 12.42
C ASP A 15 5.20 -10.73 11.27
N THR A 16 4.26 -9.90 10.81
CA THR A 16 3.23 -10.29 9.83
C THR A 16 3.36 -9.55 8.51
N ILE A 17 4.30 -8.60 8.40
CA ILE A 17 4.60 -7.87 7.17
C ILE A 17 5.70 -8.60 6.40
N ILE A 18 5.39 -8.97 5.16
CA ILE A 18 6.31 -9.64 4.24
C ILE A 18 6.67 -8.68 3.11
N MET A 19 7.97 -8.43 2.95
CA MET A 19 8.53 -7.65 1.84
C MET A 19 9.59 -8.48 1.11
N THR A 20 9.45 -8.63 -0.21
CA THR A 20 10.48 -9.30 -1.02
C THR A 20 11.71 -8.40 -1.19
N ALA A 21 12.86 -8.98 -1.54
CA ALA A 21 14.08 -8.23 -1.83
C ALA A 21 13.87 -7.17 -2.95
N HIS A 22 13.02 -7.47 -3.93
CA HIS A 22 12.66 -6.52 -4.98
C HIS A 22 11.96 -5.29 -4.41
N VAL A 23 11.00 -5.50 -3.52
CA VAL A 23 10.20 -4.43 -2.90
C VAL A 23 11.08 -3.57 -1.99
N ILE A 24 11.92 -4.20 -1.17
CA ILE A 24 12.88 -3.48 -0.31
C ILE A 24 13.80 -2.60 -1.17
N LYS A 25 14.34 -3.15 -2.27
CA LYS A 25 15.20 -2.38 -3.20
C LYS A 25 14.45 -1.19 -3.79
N ARG A 26 13.22 -1.37 -4.28
CA ARG A 26 12.40 -0.28 -4.86
C ARG A 26 12.05 0.80 -3.84
N CYS A 27 11.73 0.42 -2.60
CA CYS A 27 11.45 1.38 -1.54
C CYS A 27 12.69 2.22 -1.24
N LYS A 28 13.87 1.59 -1.14
CA LYS A 28 15.15 2.31 -0.98
C LYS A 28 15.45 3.27 -2.13
N GLU A 29 15.28 2.83 -3.38
CA GLU A 29 15.47 3.70 -4.57
C GLU A 29 14.54 4.93 -4.57
N ARG A 30 13.38 4.83 -3.91
CA ARG A 30 12.37 5.90 -3.82
C ARG A 30 12.43 6.68 -2.51
N ASN A 31 13.36 6.37 -1.61
CA ASN A 31 13.41 6.94 -0.24
C ASN A 31 12.10 6.73 0.55
N ILE A 32 11.52 5.54 0.45
CA ILE A 32 10.34 5.13 1.21
C ILE A 32 10.81 4.21 2.35
N ASP A 33 10.55 4.66 3.58
CA ASP A 33 10.79 3.90 4.80
C ASP A 33 9.63 2.95 5.13
N SER A 34 9.94 1.88 5.89
CA SER A 34 8.94 0.92 6.37
C SER A 34 7.90 1.58 7.29
N ASP A 35 8.31 2.56 8.09
CA ASP A 35 7.43 3.24 9.04
C ASP A 35 6.34 4.03 8.32
N SER A 36 6.64 4.58 7.15
CA SER A 36 5.69 5.24 6.24
C SER A 36 4.71 4.24 5.67
N ILE A 37 5.15 3.04 5.30
CA ILE A 37 4.27 1.96 4.82
C ILE A 37 3.32 1.55 5.95
N ILE A 38 3.85 1.32 7.15
CA ILE A 38 3.07 0.97 8.35
C ILE A 38 2.07 2.10 8.66
N LYS A 39 2.50 3.36 8.66
CA LYS A 39 1.62 4.52 8.89
C LYS A 39 0.49 4.58 7.87
N VAL A 40 0.76 4.34 6.58
CA VAL A 40 -0.28 4.29 5.54
C VAL A 40 -1.28 3.16 5.80
N ILE A 41 -0.83 1.96 6.18
CA ILE A 41 -1.75 0.85 6.50
C ILE A 41 -2.60 1.19 7.74
N MET A 42 -1.99 1.79 8.75
CA MET A 42 -2.65 2.11 10.02
C MET A 42 -3.62 3.28 9.95
N GLN A 43 -3.34 4.30 9.13
CA GLN A 43 -4.07 5.57 9.13
C GLN A 43 -4.70 5.94 7.77
N GLY A 44 -4.25 5.30 6.69
CA GLY A 44 -4.74 5.55 5.35
C GLY A 44 -6.08 4.88 5.07
N GLU A 45 -6.48 4.96 3.80
CA GLU A 45 -7.73 4.45 3.27
C GLU A 45 -7.47 3.56 2.04
N ILE A 46 -8.32 2.55 1.85
CA ILE A 46 -8.32 1.74 0.62
C ILE A 46 -9.03 2.56 -0.46
N ILE A 47 -8.31 2.88 -1.53
CA ILE A 47 -8.84 3.62 -2.68
C ILE A 47 -9.16 2.73 -3.88
N LYS A 48 -8.63 1.49 -3.89
CA LYS A 48 -8.94 0.50 -4.93
C LYS A 48 -8.77 -0.93 -4.44
N GLN A 49 -9.69 -1.81 -4.84
CA GLN A 49 -9.64 -3.24 -4.59
C GLN A 49 -9.20 -3.99 -5.85
N TYR A 50 -8.42 -5.05 -5.68
CA TYR A 50 -8.01 -6.01 -6.70
C TYR A 50 -8.33 -7.42 -6.21
N GLU A 51 -9.62 -7.75 -6.19
CA GLU A 51 -10.12 -8.99 -5.60
C GLU A 51 -9.69 -10.26 -6.34
N ASP A 52 -9.38 -10.12 -7.63
CA ASP A 52 -9.04 -11.21 -8.53
C ASP A 52 -7.52 -11.42 -8.67
N ASP A 53 -6.70 -10.59 -8.01
CA ASP A 53 -5.25 -10.74 -8.00
C ASP A 53 -4.84 -12.13 -7.48
N LYS A 54 -3.69 -12.61 -7.99
CA LYS A 54 -3.11 -13.89 -7.63
C LYS A 54 -1.71 -13.71 -7.06
N PRO A 55 -1.31 -14.48 -6.03
CA PRO A 55 -2.05 -15.60 -5.41
C PRO A 55 -3.16 -15.19 -4.43
N PHE A 56 -3.15 -13.94 -3.97
CA PHE A 56 -4.08 -13.41 -2.96
C PHE A 56 -4.72 -12.11 -3.45
N PRO A 57 -5.94 -11.78 -2.99
CA PRO A 57 -6.51 -10.47 -3.27
C PRO A 57 -5.60 -9.36 -2.73
N SER A 58 -5.59 -8.24 -3.44
CA SER A 58 -4.79 -7.08 -3.06
C SER A 58 -5.63 -5.80 -3.07
N CYS A 59 -5.10 -4.74 -2.47
CA CYS A 59 -5.71 -3.43 -2.49
C CYS A 59 -4.65 -2.32 -2.56
N LEU A 60 -5.02 -1.18 -3.13
CA LEU A 60 -4.25 0.04 -3.11
C LEU A 60 -4.72 0.93 -1.96
N LEU A 61 -3.80 1.27 -1.07
CA LEU A 61 -4.01 2.24 -0.01
C LEU A 61 -3.39 3.58 -0.40
N LEU A 62 -4.08 4.66 -0.02
CA LEU A 62 -3.54 6.01 0.04
C LEU A 62 -3.45 6.45 1.50
N GLY A 63 -2.32 7.05 1.86
CA GLY A 63 -2.16 7.73 3.14
C GLY A 63 -0.99 8.71 3.09
N MET A 64 -0.60 9.20 4.26
CA MET A 64 0.58 10.07 4.40
C MET A 64 1.75 9.29 4.97
N SER A 65 2.91 9.44 4.33
CA SER A 65 4.21 9.01 4.85
C SER A 65 4.58 9.74 6.15
N ILE A 66 5.67 9.33 6.81
CA ILE A 66 6.18 10.03 8.00
C ILE A 66 6.64 11.46 7.67
N ASN A 67 6.96 11.74 6.41
CA ASN A 67 7.43 13.03 5.90
C ASN A 67 6.30 13.86 5.25
N ASP A 68 5.04 13.58 5.60
CA ASP A 68 3.83 14.28 5.13
C ASP A 68 3.65 14.33 3.61
N LYS A 69 4.23 13.36 2.90
CA LYS A 69 3.97 13.14 1.46
C LYS A 69 2.90 12.07 1.29
N TYR A 70 1.97 12.29 0.36
CA TYR A 70 1.02 11.26 -0.08
C TYR A 70 1.77 10.03 -0.59
N LEU A 71 1.39 8.86 -0.11
CA LEU A 71 2.05 7.61 -0.43
C LEU A 71 1.02 6.56 -0.81
N HIS A 72 1.26 5.91 -1.95
CA HIS A 72 0.54 4.73 -2.39
C HIS A 72 1.25 3.47 -1.94
N VAL A 73 0.48 2.56 -1.35
CA VAL A 73 0.96 1.23 -0.95
C VAL A 73 0.00 0.18 -1.51
N VAL A 74 0.53 -0.77 -2.27
CA VAL A 74 -0.22 -1.95 -2.71
C VAL A 74 0.10 -3.09 -1.76
N VAL A 75 -0.93 -3.63 -1.13
CA VAL A 75 -0.83 -4.71 -0.14
C VAL A 75 -1.76 -5.85 -0.55
N ALA A 76 -1.23 -7.07 -0.55
CA ALA A 76 -2.03 -8.29 -0.59
C ALA A 76 -2.11 -8.92 0.79
N SER A 77 -3.17 -9.68 1.05
CA SER A 77 -3.31 -10.42 2.30
C SER A 77 -3.76 -11.85 2.07
N ASP A 78 -3.11 -12.80 2.73
CA ASP A 78 -3.50 -14.20 2.82
C ASP A 78 -4.34 -14.50 4.08
N ASN A 79 -4.85 -13.45 4.74
CA ASN A 79 -5.52 -13.43 6.06
C ASN A 79 -4.62 -13.76 7.27
N ILE A 80 -3.32 -13.97 7.07
CA ILE A 80 -2.32 -14.21 8.13
C ILE A 80 -1.22 -13.15 8.08
N ASN A 81 -0.76 -12.81 6.88
CA ASN A 81 0.32 -11.89 6.59
C ASN A 81 -0.14 -10.79 5.62
N LEU A 82 0.55 -9.67 5.69
CA LEU A 82 0.49 -8.58 4.73
C LEU A 82 1.68 -8.64 3.79
N HIS A 83 1.42 -8.88 2.51
CA HIS A 83 2.43 -8.92 1.47
C HIS A 83 2.49 -7.55 0.79
N ILE A 84 3.56 -6.79 1.06
CA ILE A 84 3.76 -5.49 0.40
C ILE A 84 4.21 -5.76 -1.03
N ILE A 85 3.37 -5.42 -2.00
CA ILE A 85 3.65 -5.60 -3.43
C ILE A 85 4.49 -4.44 -3.96
N THR A 86 4.14 -3.20 -3.61
CA THR A 86 4.92 -2.01 -3.94
C THR A 86 4.49 -0.81 -3.11
N ALA A 87 5.38 0.19 -3.00
CA ALA A 87 5.05 1.51 -2.49
C ALA A 87 5.66 2.59 -3.40
N TYR A 88 4.93 3.68 -3.64
CA TYR A 88 5.37 4.79 -4.50
C TYR A 88 4.63 6.09 -4.19
N TYR A 89 5.26 7.22 -4.49
CA TYR A 89 4.62 8.53 -4.43
C TYR A 89 3.77 8.75 -5.70
N PRO A 90 2.46 9.01 -5.60
CA PRO A 90 1.63 9.26 -6.78
C PRO A 90 1.99 10.59 -7.45
N SER A 91 1.86 10.66 -8.78
CA SER A 91 2.02 11.87 -9.57
C SER A 91 0.68 12.39 -10.09
N ILE A 92 0.54 13.72 -10.19
CA ILE A 92 -0.60 14.36 -10.84
C ILE A 92 -0.69 14.07 -12.35
N ASP A 93 0.36 13.49 -12.94
CA ASP A 93 0.32 13.05 -14.35
C ASP A 93 -0.58 11.82 -14.51
N GLU A 94 -0.64 10.97 -13.49
CA GLU A 94 -1.40 9.71 -13.51
C GLU A 94 -2.66 9.75 -12.65
N TRP A 95 -2.74 10.69 -11.69
CA TRP A 95 -3.81 10.82 -10.72
C TRP A 95 -4.40 12.23 -10.74
N GLU A 96 -5.66 12.36 -10.37
CA GLU A 96 -6.26 13.65 -10.06
C GLU A 96 -5.56 14.31 -8.86
N PRO A 97 -5.73 15.62 -8.62
CA PRO A 97 -5.09 16.32 -7.50
C PRO A 97 -5.43 15.76 -6.11
N ASP A 98 -6.46 14.91 -6.00
CA ASP A 98 -6.81 14.17 -4.79
C ASP A 98 -5.87 12.99 -4.50
N PHE A 99 -5.05 12.58 -5.48
CA PHE A 99 -4.23 11.36 -5.51
C PHE A 99 -5.02 10.06 -5.27
N LYS A 100 -6.35 10.08 -5.35
CA LYS A 100 -7.25 8.92 -5.18
C LYS A 100 -7.83 8.44 -6.49
N THR A 101 -8.09 9.37 -7.40
CA THR A 101 -8.76 9.08 -8.67
C THR A 101 -7.72 8.97 -9.77
N ARG A 102 -7.59 7.79 -10.36
CA ARG A 102 -6.64 7.59 -11.47
C ARG A 102 -7.20 8.24 -12.72
N LYS A 103 -6.39 9.00 -13.43
CA LYS A 103 -6.76 9.56 -14.74
C LYS A 103 -6.98 8.43 -15.73
N GLY A 104 -8.14 8.44 -16.38
CA GLY A 104 -8.42 7.54 -17.50
C GLY A 104 -7.50 7.89 -18.67
N ARG A 105 -7.00 6.87 -19.35
CA ARG A 105 -6.52 7.06 -20.73
C ARG A 105 -7.72 7.12 -21.66
#